data_AF-A0A3B9RTR1-F1
#
_entry.id   AF-A0A3B9RTR1-F1
#
_cell.length_a   1.000
_cell.length_b   1.000
_cell.length_c   1.000
_cell.angle_alpha   90.00
_cell.angle_beta   90.00
_cell.angle_gamma   90.00
#
_symmetry.space_group_name_H-M   'P 1'
#
loop_
_entity.id
_entity.type
_entity.pdbx_description
1 polymer ?
#
loop_
_entity_poly.entity_id
_entity_poly.type
_entity_poly.pdbx_seq_one_letter_code
_entity_poly.pdbx_strand_id
1 'polypeptide(L)'
;LLVDRGFIPANITRQQMPLIKIPQGVIDLSGYVYYPAAKSWVLGVEIEQKSSRLIVLERIKPALIAQKLNLPVYPFVLRLAKTSAYGYKRDWAVVSMPPERHQAYALQWFGLALVVLIMYLGTNKKTYE
;
A
#
# COMPACT_ATOMS: atom_id res chain seq x y z
N LEU A 1 -1.69 -8.27 19.56
CA LEU A 1 -1.40 -6.97 18.90
C LEU A 1 -0.47 -7.23 17.72
N LEU A 2 -0.81 -6.78 16.52
CA LEU A 2 0.12 -6.82 15.38
C LEU A 2 1.01 -5.58 15.40
N VAL A 3 2.30 -5.78 15.14
CA VAL A 3 3.29 -4.71 15.13
C VAL A 3 4.00 -4.73 13.78
N ASP A 4 3.87 -3.64 13.04
CA ASP A 4 4.60 -3.39 11.81
C ASP A 4 5.94 -2.74 12.16
N ARG A 5 6.99 -3.53 12.00
CA ARG A 5 8.38 -3.15 12.30
C ARG A 5 9.06 -2.45 11.12
N GLY A 6 8.39 -2.28 9.99
CA GLY A 6 8.96 -1.69 8.78
C GLY A 6 9.55 -2.71 7.80
N PHE A 7 10.34 -2.19 6.86
CA PHE A 7 10.84 -2.93 5.70
C PHE A 7 12.20 -3.55 5.94
N ILE A 8 12.33 -4.83 5.61
CA ILE A 8 13.60 -5.55 5.53
C ILE A 8 14.01 -5.59 4.06
N PRO A 9 15.27 -5.27 3.70
CA PRO A 9 15.74 -5.40 2.33
C PRO A 9 15.61 -6.87 1.87
N ALA A 10 14.96 -7.06 0.73
CA ALA A 10 14.81 -8.37 0.10
C ALA A 10 15.90 -8.57 -0.97
N ASN A 11 16.32 -9.83 -1.18
CA ASN A 11 17.20 -10.19 -2.29
C ASN A 11 16.41 -10.17 -3.61
N ILE A 12 17.12 -9.97 -4.74
CA ILE A 12 16.55 -9.82 -6.10
C ILE A 12 15.60 -10.98 -6.43
N THR A 13 16.00 -12.21 -6.12
CA THR A 13 15.28 -13.41 -6.54
C THR A 13 14.13 -13.80 -5.61
N ARG A 14 13.94 -13.13 -4.44
CA ARG A 14 12.96 -13.46 -3.37
C ARG A 14 12.92 -14.94 -2.89
N GLN A 15 13.84 -15.77 -3.38
CA GLN A 15 13.98 -17.18 -3.00
C GLN A 15 14.56 -17.33 -1.59
N GLN A 16 15.44 -16.40 -1.20
CA GLN A 16 16.03 -16.35 0.13
C GLN A 16 15.19 -15.45 1.03
N MET A 17 14.65 -16.02 2.10
CA MET A 17 13.91 -15.29 3.12
C MET A 17 14.88 -14.51 4.02
N PRO A 18 14.53 -13.28 4.43
CA PRO A 18 15.38 -12.49 5.32
C PRO A 18 15.44 -13.11 6.72
N LEU A 19 16.60 -12.94 7.39
CA LEU A 19 16.73 -13.32 8.79
C LEU A 19 15.99 -12.31 9.68
N ILE A 20 14.91 -12.74 10.31
CA ILE A 20 14.12 -11.91 11.22
C ILE A 20 14.60 -12.11 12.66
N LYS A 21 15.14 -11.05 13.28
CA LYS A 21 15.47 -11.06 14.71
C LYS A 21 14.22 -10.78 15.53
N ILE A 22 13.80 -11.74 16.35
CA ILE A 22 12.66 -11.59 17.27
C ILE A 22 13.20 -11.06 18.61
N PRO A 23 12.74 -9.89 19.09
CA PRO A 23 13.15 -9.39 20.40
C PRO A 23 12.67 -10.33 21.52
N GLN A 24 13.48 -10.46 22.57
CA GLN A 24 13.15 -11.23 23.76
C GLN A 24 12.95 -10.29 24.95
N GLY A 25 12.10 -10.70 25.91
CA GLY A 25 11.79 -9.92 27.10
C GLY A 25 10.65 -8.92 26.91
N VAL A 26 10.46 -8.07 27.92
CA VAL A 26 9.46 -6.99 27.91
C VAL A 26 10.07 -5.80 27.17
N ILE A 27 9.33 -5.25 26.20
CA ILE A 27 9.76 -4.12 25.38
C ILE A 27 8.69 -3.04 25.35
N ASP A 28 9.12 -1.80 25.47
CA ASP A 28 8.25 -0.64 25.27
C ASP A 28 8.17 -0.29 23.78
N LEU A 29 6.94 -0.16 23.28
CA LEU A 29 6.66 0.13 21.87
C LEU A 29 5.94 1.46 21.74
N SER A 30 6.43 2.31 20.84
CA SER A 30 5.77 3.57 20.45
C SER A 30 5.55 3.61 18.94
N GLY A 31 4.42 4.16 18.51
CA GLY A 31 4.03 4.13 17.12
C GLY A 31 2.66 4.72 16.83
N TYR A 32 2.23 4.54 15.59
CA TYR A 32 0.97 5.04 15.08
C TYR A 32 0.02 3.87 14.80
N VAL A 33 -1.26 4.05 15.12
CA VAL A 33 -2.30 3.08 14.78
C VAL A 33 -2.59 3.18 13.27
N TYR A 34 -2.52 2.04 12.59
CA TYR A 34 -2.85 1.92 11.18
C TYR A 34 -3.97 0.91 10.98
N TYR A 35 -5.01 1.32 10.28
CA TYR A 35 -6.11 0.46 9.85
C TYR A 35 -5.86 -0.02 8.42
N PRO A 36 -5.64 -1.32 8.20
CA PRO A 36 -5.50 -1.87 6.86
C PRO A 36 -6.75 -1.59 6.02
N ALA A 37 -6.57 -1.25 4.75
CA ALA A 37 -7.68 -1.02 3.84
C ALA A 37 -8.55 -2.29 3.71
N ALA A 38 -9.87 -2.13 3.89
CA ALA A 38 -10.82 -3.24 3.84
C ALA A 38 -10.96 -3.86 2.44
N LYS A 39 -10.76 -3.05 1.39
CA LYS A 39 -10.88 -3.48 0.00
C LYS A 39 -9.57 -3.18 -0.73
N SER A 40 -8.87 -4.24 -1.11
CA SER A 40 -7.80 -4.16 -2.11
C SER A 40 -7.90 -5.38 -3.03
N TRP A 41 -7.48 -5.21 -4.26
CA TRP A 41 -7.30 -6.35 -5.15
C TRP A 41 -6.08 -7.15 -4.69
N VAL A 42 -6.20 -8.47 -4.75
CA VAL A 42 -5.13 -9.44 -4.45
C VAL A 42 -5.05 -10.31 -5.69
N LEU A 43 -3.86 -10.43 -6.27
CA LEU A 43 -3.63 -11.13 -7.54
C LEU A 43 -3.01 -12.52 -7.31
N GLY A 44 -2.44 -12.77 -6.14
CA GLY A 44 -1.81 -14.02 -5.76
C GLY A 44 -2.50 -14.75 -4.62
N VAL A 45 -1.76 -15.68 -4.03
CA VAL A 45 -2.20 -16.45 -2.85
C VAL A 45 -2.15 -15.56 -1.62
N GLU A 46 -3.28 -15.43 -0.93
CA GLU A 46 -3.40 -14.47 0.19
C GLU A 46 -2.53 -14.84 1.41
N ILE A 47 -2.23 -16.14 1.60
CA ILE A 47 -1.32 -16.65 2.63
C ILE A 47 -0.35 -17.66 2.03
N GLU A 48 0.94 -17.42 2.19
CA GLU A 48 1.98 -18.37 1.82
C GLU A 48 2.81 -18.77 3.06
N GLN A 49 2.73 -20.04 3.44
CA GLN A 49 3.53 -20.57 4.54
C GLN A 49 4.94 -20.91 4.02
N LYS A 50 5.96 -20.16 4.47
CA LYS A 50 7.37 -20.44 4.08
C LYS A 50 8.09 -21.32 5.10
N SER A 51 7.73 -21.23 6.37
CA SER A 51 8.29 -22.03 7.47
C SER A 51 7.31 -22.04 8.65
N SER A 52 7.54 -22.84 9.69
CA SER A 52 6.73 -22.86 10.92
C SER A 52 6.62 -21.49 11.60
N ARG A 53 7.62 -20.62 11.42
CA ARG A 53 7.69 -19.28 12.03
C ARG A 53 7.60 -18.12 11.03
N LEU A 54 7.39 -18.42 9.74
CA LEU A 54 7.39 -17.40 8.69
C LEU A 54 6.22 -17.61 7.73
N ILE A 55 5.36 -16.61 7.67
CA ILE A 55 4.21 -16.53 6.78
C ILE A 55 4.34 -15.25 5.98
N VAL A 56 4.21 -15.36 4.66
CA VAL A 56 4.13 -14.22 3.75
C VAL A 56 2.65 -13.97 3.45
N LEU A 57 2.24 -12.72 3.57
CA LEU A 57 0.88 -12.28 3.30
C LEU A 57 0.94 -11.22 2.21
N GLU A 58 0.06 -11.33 1.20
CA GLU A 58 -0.08 -10.28 0.18
C GLU A 58 -0.78 -9.04 0.77
N ARG A 59 -1.67 -9.25 1.73
CA ARG A 59 -2.39 -8.20 2.44
C ARG A 59 -2.51 -8.51 3.93
N ILE A 60 -2.48 -7.46 4.74
CA ILE A 60 -2.82 -7.52 6.16
C ILE A 60 -4.35 -7.57 6.33
N LYS A 61 -4.89 -8.76 6.64
CA LYS A 61 -6.27 -8.96 7.07
C LYS A 61 -6.31 -9.48 8.52
N PRO A 62 -6.68 -8.66 9.51
CA PRO A 62 -6.67 -9.08 10.92
C PRO A 62 -7.47 -10.36 11.19
N ALA A 63 -8.65 -10.53 10.61
CA ALA A 63 -9.49 -11.72 10.79
C ALA A 63 -8.81 -13.00 10.27
N LEU A 64 -8.19 -12.92 9.09
CA LEU A 64 -7.44 -14.01 8.48
C LEU A 64 -6.23 -14.41 9.33
N ILE A 65 -5.50 -13.41 9.83
CA ILE A 65 -4.34 -13.61 10.70
C ILE A 65 -4.76 -14.23 12.04
N ALA A 66 -5.87 -13.76 12.63
CA ALA A 66 -6.42 -14.31 13.86
C ALA A 66 -6.75 -15.81 13.72
N GLN A 67 -7.40 -16.18 12.61
CA GLN A 67 -7.70 -17.58 12.31
C GLN A 67 -6.42 -18.41 12.13
N LYS A 68 -5.44 -17.89 11.37
CA LYS A 68 -4.21 -18.63 11.07
C LYS A 68 -3.31 -18.81 12.30
N LEU A 69 -3.28 -17.84 13.20
CA LEU A 69 -2.53 -17.89 14.45
C LEU A 69 -3.30 -18.54 15.60
N ASN A 70 -4.60 -18.78 15.43
CA ASN A 70 -5.51 -19.22 16.49
C ASN A 70 -5.44 -18.33 17.74
N LEU A 71 -5.36 -17.00 17.54
CA LEU A 71 -5.22 -16.00 18.59
C LEU A 71 -6.11 -14.78 18.30
N PRO A 72 -6.65 -14.11 19.33
CA PRO A 72 -7.35 -12.85 19.13
C PRO A 72 -6.37 -11.77 18.66
N VAL A 73 -6.75 -11.06 17.60
CA VAL A 73 -5.95 -9.99 17.01
C VAL A 73 -6.81 -8.73 16.91
N TYR A 74 -6.24 -7.59 17.30
CA TYR A 74 -6.89 -6.29 17.16
C TYR A 74 -7.15 -5.96 15.68
N PRO A 75 -8.20 -5.18 15.36
CA PRO A 75 -8.52 -4.81 13.98
C PRO A 75 -7.54 -3.81 13.36
N PHE A 76 -6.52 -3.39 14.09
CA PHE A 76 -5.49 -2.44 13.66
C PHE A 76 -4.07 -3.00 13.87
N VAL A 77 -3.11 -2.35 13.22
CA VAL A 77 -1.69 -2.65 13.34
C VAL A 77 -0.96 -1.45 13.93
N LEU A 78 -0.05 -1.69 14.87
CA LEU A 78 0.84 -0.66 15.38
C LEU A 78 2.04 -0.50 14.43
N ARG A 79 2.14 0.61 13.71
CA ARG A 79 3.35 0.98 12.94
C ARG A 79 4.35 1.65 13.86
N LEU A 80 5.51 1.03 14.07
CA LEU A 80 6.53 1.58 14.97
C LEU A 80 7.00 2.96 14.51
N ALA A 81 7.07 3.90 15.46
CA ALA A 81 7.65 5.23 15.25
C ALA A 81 9.12 5.10 14.89
N LYS A 82 9.69 5.98 14.06
CA LYS A 82 11.10 5.87 13.58
C LYS A 82 12.13 5.75 14.73
N THR A 83 11.84 6.33 15.89
CA THR A 83 12.71 6.31 17.08
C THR A 83 12.60 5.05 17.92
N SER A 84 11.56 4.21 17.71
CA SER A 84 11.37 2.98 18.48
C SER A 84 12.48 1.96 18.19
N ALA A 85 12.95 1.29 19.24
CA ALA A 85 13.88 0.18 19.15
C ALA A 85 13.29 -1.00 18.36
N TYR A 86 14.15 -1.88 17.86
CA TYR A 86 13.80 -3.11 17.13
C TYR A 86 13.01 -2.92 15.82
N GLY A 87 12.90 -1.69 15.31
CA GLY A 87 12.35 -1.40 13.99
C GLY A 87 13.38 -1.57 12.87
N TYR A 88 12.90 -1.93 11.69
CA TYR A 88 13.63 -1.90 10.43
C TYR A 88 13.47 -0.55 9.73
N LYS A 89 13.76 -0.47 8.42
CA LYS A 89 13.62 0.76 7.63
C LYS A 89 12.14 1.17 7.59
N ARG A 90 11.82 2.40 8.01
CA ARG A 90 10.44 2.88 8.25
C ARG A 90 10.11 4.12 7.42
N ASP A 91 10.47 4.09 6.15
CA ASP A 91 10.20 5.18 5.21
C ASP A 91 8.82 4.99 4.59
N TRP A 92 7.78 5.22 5.41
CA TRP A 92 6.40 5.26 4.94
C TRP A 92 6.24 6.47 4.00
N ALA A 93 6.21 6.22 2.69
CA ALA A 93 5.97 7.27 1.72
C ALA A 93 4.57 7.84 1.91
N VAL A 94 4.48 9.11 2.33
CA VAL A 94 3.22 9.86 2.25
C VAL A 94 3.03 10.20 0.78
N VAL A 95 2.26 9.38 0.07
CA VAL A 95 1.90 9.68 -1.32
C VAL A 95 0.92 10.84 -1.30
N SER A 96 1.45 12.06 -1.43
CA SER A 96 0.65 13.24 -1.74
C SER A 96 0.77 13.51 -3.23
N MET A 97 -0.38 13.65 -3.90
CA MET A 97 -0.40 14.05 -5.29
C MET A 97 -0.17 15.56 -5.34
N PRO A 98 0.88 16.04 -6.02
CA PRO A 98 1.17 17.47 -6.05
C PRO A 98 0.09 18.19 -6.87
N PRO A 99 -0.36 19.38 -6.45
CA PRO A 99 -1.48 20.10 -7.05
C PRO A 99 -1.30 20.37 -8.55
N GLU A 100 -0.05 20.48 -9.01
CA GLU A 100 0.33 20.68 -10.41
C GLU A 100 -0.19 19.55 -11.32
N ARG A 101 -0.34 18.32 -10.81
CA ARG A 101 -0.92 17.25 -11.61
C ARG A 101 -2.38 17.50 -11.94
N HIS A 102 -3.16 18.14 -11.06
CA HIS A 102 -4.54 18.51 -11.37
C HIS A 102 -4.61 19.55 -12.48
N GLN A 103 -3.65 20.49 -12.52
CA GLN A 103 -3.54 21.50 -13.58
C GLN A 103 -3.19 20.86 -14.93
N ALA A 104 -2.27 19.89 -14.95
CA ALA A 104 -1.94 19.15 -16.16
C ALA A 104 -3.15 18.39 -16.73
N TYR A 105 -3.94 17.73 -15.87
CA TYR A 105 -5.18 17.09 -16.29
C TYR A 105 -6.21 18.10 -16.80
N ALA A 106 -6.37 19.25 -16.14
CA ALA A 106 -7.27 20.29 -16.62
C ALA A 106 -6.89 20.76 -18.03
N LEU A 107 -5.60 21.00 -18.28
CA LEU A 107 -5.10 21.37 -19.61
C LEU A 107 -5.40 20.29 -20.65
N GLN A 108 -5.22 19.01 -20.31
CA GLN A 108 -5.57 17.89 -21.20
C GLN A 108 -7.06 17.89 -21.55
N TRP A 109 -7.94 18.05 -20.54
CA TRP A 109 -9.38 18.08 -20.76
C TRP A 109 -9.84 19.28 -21.59
N PHE A 110 -9.30 20.48 -21.32
CA PHE A 110 -9.60 21.67 -22.12
C PHE A 110 -9.04 21.56 -23.55
N GLY A 111 -7.86 20.97 -23.73
CA GLY A 111 -7.31 20.69 -25.04
C GLY A 111 -8.19 19.73 -25.85
N LEU A 112 -8.67 18.65 -25.22
CA LEU A 112 -9.60 17.72 -25.85
C LEU A 112 -10.93 18.41 -26.21
N ALA A 113 -11.50 19.19 -25.28
CA ALA A 113 -12.72 19.95 -25.54
C ALA A 113 -12.56 20.94 -26.70
N LEU A 114 -11.41 21.60 -26.79
CA LEU A 114 -11.09 22.52 -27.89
C LEU A 114 -11.00 21.78 -29.24
N VAL A 115 -10.33 20.62 -29.29
CA VAL A 115 -10.27 19.80 -30.51
C VAL A 115 -11.66 19.37 -30.96
N VAL A 116 -12.49 18.90 -30.03
CA VAL A 116 -13.89 18.53 -30.31
C VAL A 116 -14.70 19.73 -30.82
N LEU A 117 -14.52 20.91 -30.23
CA LEU A 117 -15.17 22.14 -30.67
C LEU A 117 -14.78 22.52 -32.11
N ILE A 118 -13.49 22.47 -32.43
CA ILE A 118 -12.98 22.74 -33.78
C ILE A 118 -13.56 21.75 -34.80
N MET A 119 -13.58 20.45 -34.47
CA MET A 119 -14.18 19.43 -35.32
C MET A 119 -15.66 19.70 -35.55
N TYR A 120 -16.43 19.97 -34.48
CA TYR A 120 -17.86 20.25 -34.56
C TYR A 120 -18.18 21.45 -35.46
N LEU A 121 -17.44 22.55 -35.32
CA LEU A 121 -17.61 23.74 -36.16
C LEU A 121 -17.17 23.49 -37.61
N GLY A 122 -16.11 22.70 -37.81
CA GLY A 122 -15.62 22.33 -39.14
C GLY A 122 -16.58 21.43 -39.92
N THR A 123 -17.23 20.48 -39.24
CA THR A 123 -18.21 19.58 -39.87
C THR A 123 -19.57 20.24 -40.08
N ASN A 124 -20.04 21.10 -39.17
CA ASN A 124 -21.34 21.79 -39.32
C ASN A 124 -21.34 22.91 -40.37
N LYS A 125 -20.19 23.36 -40.87
CA LYS A 125 -20.12 24.37 -41.93
C LYS A 125 -20.36 23.82 -43.35
N LYS A 126 -20.59 22.51 -43.53
CA LYS A 126 -20.73 21.85 -44.84
C LYS A 126 -22.12 21.27 -45.16
N THR A 127 -23.21 21.82 -44.61
CA THR A 127 -24.57 21.30 -44.90
C THR A 127 -25.56 22.40 -45.32
N TYR A 128 -25.12 23.28 -46.22
CA TYR A 128 -25.99 24.19 -46.97
C TYR A 128 -25.51 24.30 -48.43
N GLU A 129 -25.49 23.17 -49.14
CA GLU A 129 -25.61 23.13 -50.61
C GLU A 129 -26.63 22.06 -50.98
#